data_AF-U7KI15-F1
#
_entry.id   AF-U7KI15-F1
#
_cell.length_a   1.000
_cell.length_b   1.000
_cell.length_c   1.000
_cell.angle_alpha   90.00
_cell.angle_beta   90.00
_cell.angle_gamma   90.00
#
_symmetry.space_group_name_H-M   'P 1'
#
loop_
_entity.id
_entity.type
_entity.pdbx_description
1 polymer ?
#
loop_
_entity_poly.entity_id
_entity_poly.type
_entity_poly.pdbx_seq_one_letter_code
_entity_poly.pdbx_strand_id
1 'polypeptide(L)'
;MVVRSGLIAGYGDETGRSGYYPWRFAHPTGENVIVPDPAFPVAMIDVKDLAGWIVESAEVGTFGTFNATGFATSLSDVFKISRELTASEATERPCSDELLLANDVTPWMGPKSLPLWVPGEQFRNIALLDCAAAYEAGLRIRPLKETLADALRFEEEHQGERLTGLSDEEEVVLRQRLEDGI
;
A
#
# COMPACT_ATOMS: atom_id res chain seq x y z
N MET A 1 -19.78 -13.01 -14.12
CA MET A 1 -18.91 -11.83 -14.25
C MET A 1 -17.44 -12.24 -14.14
N VAL A 2 -16.52 -11.53 -14.78
CA VAL A 2 -15.07 -11.66 -14.56
C VAL A 2 -14.56 -10.36 -13.93
N VAL A 3 -13.89 -10.44 -12.78
CA VAL A 3 -13.32 -9.28 -12.09
C VAL A 3 -11.79 -9.36 -12.08
N ARG A 4 -11.14 -8.30 -12.54
CA ARG A 4 -9.69 -8.12 -12.54
C ARG A 4 -9.37 -7.09 -11.47
N SER A 5 -9.07 -7.58 -10.27
CA SER A 5 -8.78 -6.67 -9.16
C SER A 5 -7.41 -6.04 -9.32
N GLY A 6 -7.29 -4.77 -8.89
CA GLY A 6 -6.00 -4.17 -8.56
C GLY A 6 -5.47 -4.70 -7.23
N LEU A 7 -4.71 -3.88 -6.50
CA LEU A 7 -4.22 -4.27 -5.18
C LEU A 7 -5.39 -4.34 -4.18
N ILE A 8 -5.66 -5.54 -3.67
CA ILE A 8 -6.62 -5.77 -2.59
C ILE A 8 -5.94 -5.41 -1.26
N ALA A 9 -6.65 -4.67 -0.43
CA ALA A 9 -6.16 -4.10 0.81
C ALA A 9 -7.17 -4.27 1.96
N GLY A 10 -6.72 -4.02 3.18
CA GLY A 10 -7.56 -4.00 4.38
C GLY A 10 -7.24 -5.13 5.35
N TYR A 11 -8.16 -5.38 6.28
CA TYR A 11 -7.98 -6.38 7.33
C TYR A 11 -7.82 -7.78 6.71
N GLY A 12 -6.74 -8.49 7.09
CA GLY A 12 -6.40 -9.79 6.52
C GLY A 12 -5.48 -9.73 5.30
N ASP A 13 -4.90 -8.57 4.96
CA ASP A 13 -3.83 -8.48 3.96
C ASP A 13 -2.54 -9.15 4.48
N GLU A 14 -2.44 -10.47 4.32
CA GLU A 14 -1.26 -11.26 4.68
C GLU A 14 -0.01 -10.87 3.87
N THR A 15 -0.15 -10.13 2.79
CA THR A 15 1.01 -9.63 2.04
C THR A 15 1.67 -8.44 2.72
N GLY A 16 0.99 -7.77 3.66
CA GLY A 16 1.48 -6.61 4.40
C GLY A 16 1.64 -5.33 3.59
N ARG A 17 1.28 -5.33 2.29
CA ARG A 17 1.49 -4.17 1.41
C ARG A 17 0.62 -2.97 1.80
N SER A 18 -0.63 -3.22 2.18
CA SER A 18 -1.54 -2.16 2.64
C SER A 18 -1.31 -1.78 4.11
N GLY A 19 -0.78 -2.70 4.91
CA GLY A 19 -0.53 -2.52 6.34
C GLY A 19 0.81 -1.86 6.68
N TYR A 20 1.83 -2.02 5.82
CA TYR A 20 3.20 -1.61 6.14
C TYR A 20 3.35 -0.15 6.53
N TYR A 21 2.87 0.81 5.72
CA TYR A 21 3.06 2.23 6.06
C TYR A 21 2.28 2.66 7.30
N PRO A 22 0.99 2.31 7.48
CA PRO A 22 0.30 2.53 8.75
C PRO A 22 1.09 1.98 9.94
N TRP A 23 1.56 0.73 9.86
CA TRP A 23 2.30 0.10 10.93
C TRP A 23 3.68 0.76 11.14
N ARG A 24 4.42 1.06 10.08
CA ARG A 24 5.75 1.68 10.14
C ARG A 24 5.70 3.11 10.72
N PHE A 25 4.65 3.87 10.46
CA PHE A 25 4.44 5.17 11.12
C PHE A 25 4.01 5.02 12.58
N ALA A 26 3.29 3.96 12.96
CA ALA A 26 3.01 3.64 14.37
C ALA A 26 4.26 3.23 15.14
N HIS A 27 5.20 2.54 14.48
CA HIS A 27 6.43 1.99 15.04
C HIS A 27 7.66 2.49 14.28
N PRO A 28 7.97 3.80 14.31
CA PRO A 28 9.07 4.35 13.56
C PRO A 28 10.41 3.99 14.23
N THR A 29 11.43 3.76 13.40
CA THR A 29 12.82 3.51 13.87
C THR A 29 13.59 4.80 14.19
N GLY A 30 13.00 5.97 13.97
CA GLY A 30 13.61 7.29 14.19
C GLY A 30 12.64 8.43 13.86
N GLU A 31 13.15 9.66 13.75
CA GLU A 31 12.34 10.87 13.47
C GLU A 31 11.70 10.90 12.07
N ASN A 32 12.13 10.01 11.17
CA ASN A 32 11.60 9.90 9.83
C ASN A 32 11.55 8.44 9.35
N VAL A 33 10.54 8.10 8.56
CA VAL A 33 10.36 6.81 7.90
C VAL A 33 10.99 6.85 6.51
N ILE A 34 11.79 5.85 6.16
CA ILE A 34 12.38 5.75 4.83
C ILE A 34 11.30 5.31 3.84
N VAL A 35 11.08 6.12 2.81
CA VAL A 35 10.02 5.92 1.81
C VAL A 35 10.58 6.07 0.39
N PRO A 36 9.95 5.48 -0.63
CA PRO A 36 10.27 5.77 -2.02
C PRO A 36 9.69 7.14 -2.43
N ASP A 37 9.65 7.44 -3.73
CA ASP A 37 9.03 8.67 -4.25
C ASP A 37 7.58 8.84 -3.74
N PRO A 38 7.28 9.87 -2.92
CA PRO A 38 5.94 10.12 -2.40
C PRO A 38 4.91 10.43 -3.50
N ALA A 39 5.35 10.89 -4.66
CA ALA A 39 4.43 11.17 -5.77
C ALA A 39 3.98 9.89 -6.52
N PHE A 40 4.50 8.70 -6.17
CA PHE A 40 4.17 7.45 -6.86
C PHE A 40 2.65 7.16 -6.83
N PRO A 41 1.99 7.01 -7.99
CA PRO A 41 0.57 6.72 -8.06
C PRO A 41 0.22 5.35 -7.53
N VAL A 42 -0.80 5.28 -6.68
CA VAL A 42 -1.31 4.04 -6.10
C VAL A 42 -2.83 4.00 -6.17
N ALA A 43 -3.38 2.79 -6.22
CA ALA A 43 -4.81 2.54 -6.05
C ALA A 43 -4.98 1.20 -5.33
N MET A 44 -5.87 1.18 -4.35
CA MET A 44 -6.16 0.00 -3.53
C MET A 44 -7.67 -0.14 -3.40
N ILE A 45 -8.15 -1.38 -3.34
CA ILE A 45 -9.56 -1.68 -3.05
C ILE A 45 -9.67 -2.49 -1.78
N ASP A 46 -10.61 -2.10 -0.91
CA ASP A 46 -10.90 -2.86 0.28
C ASP A 46 -11.44 -4.25 -0.06
N VAL A 47 -10.92 -5.28 0.60
CA VAL A 47 -11.37 -6.67 0.42
C VAL A 47 -12.88 -6.83 0.64
N LYS A 48 -13.46 -6.12 1.61
CA LYS A 48 -14.89 -6.20 1.93
C LYS A 48 -15.75 -5.48 0.89
N ASP A 49 -15.29 -4.35 0.35
CA ASP A 49 -16.00 -3.64 -0.72
C ASP A 49 -16.01 -4.47 -2.01
N LEU A 50 -14.85 -5.03 -2.38
CA LEU A 50 -14.73 -5.90 -3.54
C LEU A 50 -15.60 -7.15 -3.40
N ALA A 51 -15.50 -7.84 -2.25
CA ALA A 51 -16.29 -9.05 -2.00
C ALA A 51 -17.79 -8.76 -1.99
N GLY A 52 -18.21 -7.68 -1.31
CA GLY A 52 -19.62 -7.25 -1.27
C GLY A 52 -20.17 -7.01 -2.67
N TRP A 53 -19.47 -6.22 -3.48
CA TRP A 53 -19.90 -5.95 -4.85
C TRP A 53 -19.94 -7.20 -5.74
N ILE A 54 -19.00 -8.14 -5.58
CA ILE A 54 -19.03 -9.41 -6.32
C ILE A 54 -20.26 -10.24 -5.96
N VAL A 55 -20.62 -10.31 -4.67
CA VAL A 55 -21.81 -11.03 -4.20
C VAL A 55 -23.08 -10.37 -4.73
N GLU A 56 -23.23 -9.06 -4.56
CA GLU A 56 -24.38 -8.30 -5.07
C GLU A 56 -24.53 -8.47 -6.59
N SER A 57 -23.43 -8.39 -7.33
CA SER A 57 -23.40 -8.58 -8.79
C SER A 57 -23.84 -9.98 -9.21
N ALA A 58 -23.54 -11.01 -8.40
CA ALA A 58 -23.99 -12.37 -8.67
C ALA A 58 -25.50 -12.52 -8.43
N GLU A 59 -26.04 -11.88 -7.39
CA GLU A 59 -27.47 -11.92 -7.06
C GLU A 59 -28.35 -11.23 -8.11
N VAL A 60 -27.91 -10.08 -8.64
CA VAL A 60 -28.68 -9.32 -9.64
C VAL A 60 -28.38 -9.74 -11.09
N GLY A 61 -27.46 -10.68 -11.29
CA GLY A 61 -27.13 -11.21 -12.61
C GLY A 61 -26.32 -10.25 -13.49
N THR A 62 -25.33 -9.55 -12.92
CA THR A 62 -24.41 -8.70 -13.68
C THR A 62 -23.45 -9.56 -14.52
N PHE A 63 -23.38 -9.27 -15.82
CA PHE A 63 -22.46 -9.92 -16.77
C PHE A 63 -21.41 -8.93 -17.28
N GLY A 64 -20.26 -9.45 -17.71
CA GLY A 64 -19.16 -8.64 -18.25
C GLY A 64 -17.81 -8.94 -17.61
N THR A 65 -16.81 -8.17 -18.05
CA THR A 65 -15.45 -8.16 -17.50
C THR A 65 -15.15 -6.78 -16.96
N PHE A 66 -14.72 -6.68 -15.71
CA PHE A 66 -14.52 -5.42 -15.02
C PHE A 66 -13.16 -5.38 -14.36
N ASN A 67 -12.46 -4.25 -14.48
CA ASN A 67 -11.35 -3.95 -13.57
C ASN A 67 -11.93 -3.35 -12.28
N ALA A 68 -11.37 -3.71 -11.14
CA ALA A 68 -11.84 -3.22 -9.83
C ALA A 68 -10.66 -2.86 -8.93
N THR A 69 -10.43 -1.57 -8.74
CA THR A 69 -9.53 -1.01 -7.74
C THR A 69 -10.14 0.29 -7.19
N GLY A 70 -9.53 0.92 -6.18
CA GLY A 70 -9.98 2.20 -5.66
C GLY A 70 -9.68 3.39 -6.57
N PHE A 71 -9.96 4.60 -6.08
CA PHE A 71 -9.55 5.82 -6.78
C PHE A 71 -8.03 5.98 -6.75
N ALA A 72 -7.47 6.50 -7.85
CA ALA A 72 -6.05 6.84 -7.90
C ALA A 72 -5.70 7.91 -6.87
N THR A 73 -4.60 7.71 -6.16
CA THR A 73 -4.03 8.62 -5.18
C THR A 73 -2.50 8.51 -5.22
N SER A 74 -1.79 9.13 -4.28
CA SER A 74 -0.33 9.10 -4.20
C SER A 74 0.15 8.36 -2.95
N LEU A 75 1.40 7.89 -2.96
CA LEU A 75 2.05 7.41 -1.76
C LEU A 75 2.09 8.47 -0.65
N SER A 76 2.24 9.75 -1.00
CA SER A 76 2.18 10.87 -0.05
C SER A 76 0.84 10.92 0.68
N ASP A 77 -0.28 10.62 0.01
CA ASP A 77 -1.59 10.55 0.66
C ASP A 77 -1.69 9.34 1.60
N VAL A 78 -1.12 8.19 1.21
CA VAL A 78 -1.02 7.01 2.08
C VAL A 78 -0.21 7.33 3.34
N PHE A 79 0.93 8.00 3.22
CA PHE A 79 1.76 8.40 4.35
C PHE A 79 1.04 9.37 5.27
N LYS A 80 0.39 10.39 4.69
CA LYS A 80 -0.44 11.34 5.44
C LYS A 80 -1.54 10.64 6.23
N ILE A 81 -2.30 9.74 5.61
CA ILE A 81 -3.36 8.98 6.29
C ILE A 81 -2.75 8.10 7.40
N SER A 82 -1.62 7.44 7.12
CA SER A 82 -0.91 6.60 8.09
C SER A 82 -0.50 7.38 9.34
N ARG A 83 0.08 8.56 9.16
CA ARG A 83 0.44 9.47 10.27
C ARG A 83 -0.77 9.95 11.05
N GLU A 84 -1.85 10.33 10.36
CA GLU A 84 -3.10 10.73 11.02
C GLU A 84 -3.73 9.59 11.83
N LEU A 85 -3.70 8.36 11.33
CA LEU A 85 -4.26 7.19 12.03
C LEU A 85 -3.48 6.84 13.30
N THR A 86 -2.17 7.09 13.28
CA THR A 86 -1.24 6.65 14.33
C THR A 86 -0.81 7.78 15.27
N ALA A 87 -1.24 9.02 14.98
CA ALA A 87 -0.74 10.24 15.63
C ALA A 87 0.80 10.33 15.62
N SER A 88 1.41 9.84 14.53
CA SER A 88 2.86 9.78 14.39
C SER A 88 3.46 11.14 14.04
N GLU A 89 4.46 11.55 14.82
CA GLU A 89 5.28 12.72 14.57
C GLU A 89 6.41 12.43 13.56
N ALA A 90 6.65 11.15 13.23
CA ALA A 90 7.66 10.79 12.24
C ALA A 90 7.29 11.36 10.86
N THR A 91 8.29 11.92 10.19
CA THR A 91 8.14 12.49 8.85
C THR A 91 8.61 11.53 7.77
N GLU A 92 8.36 11.84 6.51
CA GLU A 92 8.85 11.07 5.37
C GLU A 92 10.33 11.42 5.08
N ARG A 93 11.18 10.41 4.85
CA ARG A 93 12.52 10.57 4.24
C ARG A 93 12.54 9.89 2.87
N PRO A 94 12.18 10.60 1.78
CA PRO A 94 12.21 10.06 0.43
C PRO A 94 13.61 9.64 0.00
N CYS A 95 13.72 8.46 -0.57
CA CYS A 95 14.93 7.93 -1.21
C CYS A 95 14.67 7.67 -2.69
N SER A 96 15.67 7.89 -3.54
CA SER A 96 15.54 7.61 -4.97
C SER A 96 15.55 6.11 -5.24
N ASP A 97 15.01 5.73 -6.40
CA ASP A 97 15.01 4.34 -6.85
C ASP A 97 16.42 3.74 -6.85
N GLU A 98 17.41 4.49 -7.33
CA GLU A 98 18.80 4.04 -7.40
C GLU A 98 19.37 3.75 -6.02
N LEU A 99 19.06 4.59 -5.04
CA LEU A 99 19.57 4.43 -3.68
C LEU A 99 18.95 3.21 -3.01
N LEU A 100 17.63 3.06 -3.12
CA LEU A 100 16.90 1.93 -2.56
C LEU A 100 17.44 0.62 -3.15
N LEU A 101 17.60 0.56 -4.46
CA LEU A 101 18.14 -0.61 -5.15
C LEU A 101 19.61 -0.89 -4.80
N ALA A 102 20.45 0.14 -4.70
CA ALA A 102 21.86 -0.01 -4.29
C ALA A 102 22.01 -0.55 -2.87
N ASN A 103 20.96 -0.42 -2.04
CA ASN A 103 20.91 -0.94 -0.68
C ASN A 103 20.09 -2.23 -0.54
N ASP A 104 19.83 -2.93 -1.64
CA ASP A 104 19.07 -4.19 -1.72
C ASP A 104 17.63 -4.05 -1.20
N VAL A 105 17.03 -2.87 -1.27
CA VAL A 105 15.61 -2.68 -0.99
C VAL A 105 14.82 -3.10 -2.22
N THR A 106 14.06 -4.19 -2.09
CA THR A 106 13.29 -4.75 -3.20
C THR A 106 11.95 -4.00 -3.39
N PRO A 107 11.43 -3.92 -4.62
CA PRO A 107 10.16 -3.27 -4.88
C PRO A 107 8.95 -4.17 -4.58
N TRP A 108 7.78 -3.54 -4.46
CA TRP A 108 6.45 -4.14 -4.42
C TRP A 108 6.11 -4.99 -3.19
N MET A 109 6.88 -6.04 -2.90
CA MET A 109 6.70 -6.94 -1.76
C MET A 109 7.93 -7.82 -1.54
N GLY A 110 7.98 -8.49 -0.38
CA GLY A 110 9.00 -9.49 -0.06
C GLY A 110 9.95 -9.05 1.05
N PRO A 111 10.94 -9.89 1.38
CA PRO A 111 11.95 -9.56 2.37
C PRO A 111 12.71 -8.29 1.98
N LYS A 112 12.98 -7.42 2.96
CA LYS A 112 13.71 -6.16 2.77
C LYS A 112 13.17 -5.35 1.59
N SER A 113 11.89 -4.99 1.66
CA SER A 113 11.20 -4.33 0.55
C SER A 113 10.52 -3.02 0.97
N LEU A 114 10.20 -2.16 0.02
CA LEU A 114 9.20 -1.10 0.21
C LEU A 114 7.96 -1.38 -0.65
N PRO A 115 6.75 -1.44 -0.06
CA PRO A 115 5.55 -1.77 -0.79
C PRO A 115 5.00 -0.61 -1.60
N LEU A 116 4.08 -0.95 -2.51
CA LEU A 116 3.31 -0.03 -3.35
C LEU A 116 4.14 0.77 -4.37
N TRP A 117 5.44 0.49 -4.45
CA TRP A 117 6.39 1.16 -5.33
C TRP A 117 7.10 0.16 -6.23
N VAL A 118 7.35 0.58 -7.47
CA VAL A 118 8.15 -0.15 -8.46
C VAL A 118 9.07 0.86 -9.15
N PRO A 119 10.39 0.62 -9.21
CA PRO A 119 11.34 1.58 -9.76
C PRO A 119 11.18 1.76 -11.27
N GLY A 120 11.41 2.99 -11.74
CA GLY A 120 11.44 3.34 -13.16
C GLY A 120 10.11 3.89 -13.71
N GLU A 121 10.22 4.93 -14.53
CA GLU A 121 9.09 5.70 -15.06
C GLU A 121 8.09 4.86 -15.87
N GLN A 122 8.55 3.80 -16.55
CA GLN A 122 7.69 2.89 -17.30
C GLN A 122 6.68 2.13 -16.42
N PHE A 123 6.94 2.03 -15.11
CA PHE A 123 6.06 1.37 -14.15
C PHE A 123 5.25 2.37 -13.30
N ARG A 124 5.30 3.66 -13.63
CA ARG A 124 4.69 4.74 -12.83
C ARG A 124 3.21 4.52 -12.55
N ASN A 125 2.48 3.95 -13.51
CA ASN A 125 1.03 3.73 -13.40
C ASN A 125 0.67 2.25 -13.26
N ILE A 126 1.61 1.39 -12.84
CA ILE A 126 1.43 -0.08 -12.82
C ILE A 126 0.27 -0.54 -11.93
N ALA A 127 -0.05 0.23 -10.89
CA ALA A 127 -1.14 -0.07 -9.95
C ALA A 127 -2.50 0.54 -10.36
N LEU A 128 -2.56 1.31 -11.45
CA LEU A 128 -3.77 2.01 -11.86
C LEU A 128 -4.53 1.23 -12.93
N LEU A 129 -5.86 1.21 -12.81
CA LEU A 129 -6.76 0.56 -13.75
C LEU A 129 -7.92 1.50 -14.07
N ASP A 130 -8.39 1.46 -15.32
CA ASP A 130 -9.68 2.06 -15.66
C ASP A 130 -10.80 1.17 -15.11
N CYS A 131 -11.50 1.69 -14.09
CA CYS A 131 -12.57 1.04 -13.36
C CYS A 131 -13.95 1.67 -13.63
N ALA A 132 -14.08 2.56 -14.63
CA ALA A 132 -15.34 3.27 -14.90
C ALA A 132 -16.53 2.30 -15.03
N ALA A 133 -16.34 1.21 -15.80
CA ALA A 133 -17.37 0.19 -15.98
C ALA A 133 -17.79 -0.50 -14.67
N ALA A 134 -16.87 -0.71 -13.71
CA ALA A 134 -17.21 -1.30 -12.42
C ALA A 134 -18.04 -0.34 -11.56
N TYR A 135 -17.67 0.94 -11.53
CA TYR A 135 -18.40 1.98 -10.79
C TYR A 135 -19.79 2.24 -11.37
N GLU A 136 -19.93 2.19 -12.69
CA GLU A 136 -21.23 2.23 -13.40
C GLU A 136 -22.07 0.99 -13.10
N ALA A 137 -21.43 -0.18 -12.99
CA ALA A 137 -22.05 -1.44 -12.58
C ALA A 137 -22.25 -1.58 -11.06
N GLY A 138 -22.19 -0.46 -10.32
CA GLY A 138 -22.59 -0.41 -8.91
C GLY A 138 -21.47 -0.62 -7.90
N LEU A 139 -20.21 -0.74 -8.30
CA LEU A 139 -19.09 -0.78 -7.34
C LEU A 139 -19.09 0.51 -6.50
N ARG A 140 -19.06 0.34 -5.18
CA ARG A 140 -18.90 1.40 -4.21
C ARG A 140 -17.69 1.07 -3.34
N ILE A 141 -16.87 2.07 -3.08
CA ILE A 141 -15.67 1.93 -2.26
C ILE A 141 -15.76 2.89 -1.09
N ARG A 142 -15.27 2.44 0.06
CA ARG A 142 -15.12 3.26 1.26
C ARG A 142 -13.92 4.21 1.14
N PRO A 143 -13.83 5.23 2.01
CA PRO A 143 -12.63 6.06 2.11
C PRO A 143 -11.39 5.21 2.40
N LEU A 144 -10.27 5.50 1.71
CA LEU A 144 -9.00 4.77 1.89
C LEU A 144 -8.54 4.72 3.36
N LYS A 145 -8.85 5.76 4.14
CA LYS A 145 -8.56 5.81 5.59
C LYS A 145 -9.17 4.66 6.38
N GLU A 146 -10.37 4.21 6.03
CA GLU A 146 -11.01 3.08 6.71
C GLU A 146 -10.30 1.76 6.37
N THR A 147 -9.92 1.57 5.11
CA THR A 147 -9.15 0.41 4.66
C THR A 147 -7.78 0.34 5.31
N LEU A 148 -7.05 1.46 5.37
CA LEU A 148 -5.73 1.53 6.03
C LEU A 148 -5.83 1.35 7.55
N ALA A 149 -6.90 1.81 8.19
CA ALA A 149 -7.16 1.53 9.60
C ALA A 149 -7.41 0.04 9.86
N ASP A 150 -8.19 -0.61 8.98
CA ASP A 150 -8.44 -2.05 9.04
C ASP A 150 -7.15 -2.86 8.78
N ALA A 151 -6.30 -2.42 7.85
CA ALA A 151 -4.99 -3.03 7.59
C ALA A 151 -4.04 -2.87 8.79
N LEU A 152 -3.97 -1.67 9.39
CA LEU A 152 -3.19 -1.44 10.61
C LEU A 152 -3.66 -2.34 11.76
N ARG A 153 -4.98 -2.45 11.98
CA ARG A 153 -5.51 -3.35 13.02
C ARG A 153 -5.03 -4.79 12.81
N PHE A 154 -5.02 -5.26 11.57
CA PHE A 154 -4.51 -6.59 11.26
C PHE A 154 -3.02 -6.73 11.57
N GLU A 155 -2.19 -5.75 11.21
CA GLU A 155 -0.75 -5.74 11.53
C GLU A 155 -0.48 -5.77 13.04
N GLU A 156 -1.27 -5.04 13.84
CA GLU A 156 -1.14 -5.05 15.31
C GLU A 156 -1.57 -6.37 15.96
N GLU A 157 -2.54 -7.06 15.37
CA GLU A 157 -3.05 -8.35 15.86
C GLU A 157 -2.21 -9.54 15.36
N HIS A 158 -1.49 -9.37 14.25
CA HIS A 158 -0.71 -10.42 13.62
C HIS A 158 0.53 -10.78 14.43
N GLN A 159 0.69 -12.08 14.76
CA GLN A 159 1.81 -12.59 15.56
C GLN A 159 2.91 -13.29 14.72
N GLY A 160 2.94 -13.06 13.40
CA GLY A 160 3.93 -13.62 12.49
C GLY A 160 4.93 -12.60 11.95
N GLU A 161 5.91 -13.07 11.20
CA GLU A 161 6.81 -12.21 10.45
C GLU A 161 6.06 -11.54 9.29
N ARG A 162 6.19 -10.21 9.18
CA ARG A 162 5.72 -9.48 8.01
C ARG A 162 6.50 -9.92 6.78
N LEU A 163 5.79 -10.31 5.74
CA LEU A 163 6.38 -10.75 4.46
C LEU A 163 6.86 -9.60 3.57
N THR A 164 6.53 -8.37 3.94
CA THR A 164 6.79 -7.15 3.17
C THR A 164 7.17 -6.04 4.12
N GLY A 165 8.16 -5.25 3.69
CA GLY A 165 8.64 -4.11 4.46
C GLY A 165 10.10 -4.26 4.86
N LEU A 166 10.67 -3.19 5.37
CA LEU A 166 11.93 -3.25 6.12
C LEU A 166 11.63 -3.69 7.55
N SER A 167 12.47 -4.56 8.10
CA SER A 167 12.55 -4.74 9.55
C SER A 167 13.13 -3.50 10.23
N ASP A 168 13.05 -3.44 11.56
CA ASP A 168 13.60 -2.31 12.31
C ASP A 168 15.12 -2.25 12.16
N GLU A 169 15.80 -3.40 12.19
CA GLU A 169 17.25 -3.51 11.98
C GLU A 169 17.62 -3.05 10.57
N GLU A 170 16.88 -3.48 9.55
CA GLU A 170 17.14 -3.10 8.15
C GLU A 170 16.98 -1.60 7.92
N GLU A 171 15.93 -0.97 8.48
CA GLU A 171 15.71 0.46 8.32
C GLU A 171 16.75 1.28 9.11
N VAL A 172 17.16 0.84 10.31
CA VAL A 172 18.24 1.48 11.08
C VAL A 172 19.57 1.41 10.32
N VAL A 173 19.91 0.24 9.75
CA VAL A 173 21.14 0.08 8.95
C VAL A 173 21.08 0.96 7.69
N LEU A 174 19.94 0.99 7.00
CA LEU A 174 19.76 1.84 5.82
C LEU A 174 19.90 3.33 6.16
N ARG A 175 19.31 3.75 7.28
CA ARG A 175 19.42 5.13 7.78
C ARG A 175 20.87 5.53 8.04
N GLN A 176 21.66 4.67 8.68
CA GLN A 176 23.07 4.93 8.94
C GLN A 176 23.86 5.10 7.63
N ARG A 177 23.64 4.21 6.66
CA ARG A 177 24.30 4.31 5.33
C ARG A 177 23.96 5.61 4.60
N LEU A 178 22.69 6.02 4.67
CA LEU A 178 22.22 7.28 4.12
C LEU A 178 22.88 8.51 4.74
N GLU A 179 23.20 8.46 6.03
CA GLU A 179 23.91 9.53 6.75
C GLU A 179 25.41 9.53 6.44
N ASP A 180 25.97 8.35 6.21
CA ASP A 180 27.36 8.16 5.77
C ASP A 180 27.56 8.49 4.27
N GLY A 181 26.46 8.76 3.53
CA GLY A 181 26.44 9.25 2.15
C GLY A 181 26.39 8.16 1.08
N ILE A 182 25.72 7.03 1.35
CA ILE A 182 25.73 5.81 0.52
C ILE A 182 24.34 5.17 0.39
#